data_AF-A0A1F8V450-F1
#
_entry.id   AF-A0A1F8V450-F1
#
_cell.length_a   1.000
_cell.length_b   1.000
_cell.length_c   1.000
_cell.angle_alpha   90.00
_cell.angle_beta   90.00
_cell.angle_gamma   90.00
#
_symmetry.space_group_name_H-M   'P 1'
#
loop_
_entity.id
_entity.type
_entity.pdbx_description
1 polymer ?
#
loop_
_entity_poly.entity_id
_entity_poly.type
_entity_poly.pdbx_seq_one_letter_code
_entity_poly.pdbx_strand_id
1 'polypeptide(L)'
;MPINKEFRVNTNATGTHQRSSVANLEDGGYLVTWTNGDGKNQAENIYARGFDNTSNPRGPEFQVNTIKASYQTDSAVAGLKPTGAVVTWSRRGNSWSVYAQCYDASLKPVNSEFLVNTNPFGWSADVAGLAEGGFAIVWESLKNADYDIYARFYDKTCHPLTPDIQVNNYTIGDQRYSTIAGLTKGGAIILWASANQHETPENVYGRSFNSLGQPLSEEFKVNTDTSSHIAYPCVAAVSEGGFVATWDSIFQNGSSTWDVYAQRFDGNATPNKIGPEFRVNAATGELQDHSTVAGLAGGGFTVTWQRYWNHWNPQLVAGIFDKNYDANGVPVKTQFQVGSNNVSYSPSIAGLKGGDYVVTWDSGENDAYNIYAKQLENPLKTLHSKSSKIIYKMNIVDTSSFPSVMLALPETDAPTTSSAVNSRQPTLPHFSSTVLLGWALWELGKSGTQIVSGWWSAFSQTNAVPLEWDRKSLEAQLSALKQRAEQFYFPDDRYPQDHLKWIMEDLDSDLANIITENDFIHFLESLEDATKIVNNLERKESHSANTQCFFSEKNATTFFRSIAFQPVHVTNPMITGCSQTLALAR
;
A
#
# COMPACT_ATOMS: atom_id res chain seq x y z
N MET A 1 5.34 -13.31 -9.50
CA MET A 1 5.93 -14.58 -9.98
C MET A 1 7.38 -14.29 -10.32
N PRO A 2 8.30 -15.27 -10.31
CA PRO A 2 9.65 -15.02 -10.82
C PRO A 2 9.62 -14.54 -12.27
N ILE A 3 10.26 -13.40 -12.56
CA ILE A 3 10.43 -12.89 -13.94
C ILE A 3 11.63 -13.60 -14.58
N ASN A 4 12.69 -13.79 -13.80
CA ASN A 4 13.88 -14.51 -14.20
C ASN A 4 14.16 -15.70 -13.29
N LYS A 5 15.10 -16.54 -13.73
CA LYS A 5 15.75 -17.50 -12.85
C LYS A 5 16.67 -16.74 -11.89
N GLU A 6 16.87 -17.33 -10.72
CA GLU A 6 17.95 -16.93 -9.81
C GLU A 6 19.28 -16.87 -10.58
N PHE A 7 20.03 -15.78 -10.36
CA PHE A 7 21.32 -15.56 -10.99
C PHE A 7 22.32 -15.01 -9.98
N ARG A 8 23.60 -15.24 -10.26
CA ARG A 8 24.68 -14.77 -9.42
C ARG A 8 25.12 -13.35 -9.83
N VAL A 9 25.23 -12.46 -8.85
CA VAL A 9 25.57 -11.05 -9.04
C VAL A 9 27.09 -10.87 -9.21
N ASN A 10 27.89 -11.43 -8.30
CA ASN A 10 29.34 -11.34 -8.34
C ASN A 10 29.92 -12.27 -9.43
N THR A 11 30.91 -11.79 -10.18
CA THR A 11 31.58 -12.61 -11.21
C THR A 11 32.82 -13.32 -10.69
N ASN A 12 33.53 -12.71 -9.73
CA ASN A 12 34.65 -13.36 -9.09
C ASN A 12 34.17 -14.43 -8.10
N ALA A 13 34.60 -15.69 -8.26
CA ALA A 13 34.30 -16.81 -7.36
C ALA A 13 35.37 -17.07 -6.30
N THR A 14 36.41 -16.24 -6.26
CA THR A 14 37.44 -16.30 -5.23
C THR A 14 37.12 -15.28 -4.15
N GLY A 15 37.11 -15.74 -2.89
CA GLY A 15 36.72 -14.94 -1.74
C GLY A 15 35.35 -15.29 -1.18
N THR A 16 34.98 -14.63 -0.10
CA THR A 16 33.65 -14.67 0.52
C THR A 16 32.91 -13.39 0.21
N HIS A 17 31.68 -13.50 -0.25
CA HIS A 17 30.85 -12.36 -0.63
C HIS A 17 29.60 -12.32 0.23
N GLN A 18 29.43 -11.25 1.01
CA GLN A 18 28.38 -11.17 2.02
C GLN A 18 27.81 -9.76 2.16
N ARG A 19 26.67 -9.66 2.85
CA ARG A 19 25.95 -8.44 3.22
C ARG A 19 25.59 -7.60 2.00
N SER A 20 24.85 -8.22 1.08
CA SER A 20 24.36 -7.50 -0.09
C SER A 20 23.37 -6.39 0.28
N SER A 21 23.43 -5.28 -0.43
CA SER A 21 22.42 -4.22 -0.40
C SER A 21 22.02 -3.87 -1.82
N VAL A 22 20.73 -3.59 -2.06
CA VAL A 22 20.21 -3.26 -3.39
C VAL A 22 19.33 -2.01 -3.34
N ALA A 23 19.49 -1.14 -4.33
CA ALA A 23 18.61 0.01 -4.53
C ALA A 23 18.24 0.19 -5.99
N ASN A 24 17.02 0.65 -6.23
CA ASN A 24 16.58 1.07 -7.56
C ASN A 24 17.28 2.38 -7.97
N LEU A 25 17.50 2.53 -9.27
CA LEU A 25 18.04 3.74 -9.88
C LEU A 25 16.93 4.51 -10.59
N GLU A 26 17.13 5.82 -10.77
CA GLU A 26 16.13 6.69 -11.39
C GLU A 26 15.83 6.35 -12.86
N ASP A 27 16.72 5.67 -13.56
CA ASP A 27 16.53 5.17 -14.92
C ASP A 27 15.79 3.81 -14.99
N GLY A 28 15.37 3.28 -13.84
CA GLY A 28 14.64 2.02 -13.72
C GLY A 28 15.51 0.77 -13.56
N GLY A 29 16.84 0.90 -13.65
CA GLY A 29 17.75 -0.17 -13.25
C GLY A 29 17.91 -0.28 -11.74
N TYR A 30 18.93 -1.02 -11.31
CA TYR A 30 19.29 -1.14 -9.89
C TYR A 30 20.79 -1.35 -9.72
N LEU A 31 21.29 -1.01 -8.53
CA LEU A 31 22.68 -1.21 -8.12
C LEU A 31 22.69 -2.17 -6.94
N VAL A 32 23.52 -3.22 -7.03
CA VAL A 32 23.79 -4.14 -5.92
C VAL A 32 25.19 -3.87 -5.41
N THR A 33 25.35 -3.73 -4.09
CA THR A 33 26.63 -3.63 -3.39
C THR A 33 26.82 -4.83 -2.48
N TRP A 34 28.07 -5.19 -2.19
CA TRP A 34 28.39 -6.27 -1.25
C TRP A 34 29.80 -6.11 -0.70
N THR A 35 30.04 -6.80 0.41
CA THR A 35 31.35 -6.97 1.01
C THR A 35 32.06 -8.16 0.37
N ASN A 36 33.28 -7.96 -0.10
CA ASN A 36 34.15 -9.00 -0.66
C ASN A 36 35.37 -9.21 0.23
N GLY A 37 35.43 -10.36 0.90
CA GLY A 37 36.56 -10.80 1.71
C GLY A 37 37.43 -11.83 0.99
N ASP A 38 38.72 -11.86 1.30
CA ASP A 38 39.68 -12.83 0.74
C ASP A 38 39.70 -14.19 1.46
N GLY A 39 38.75 -14.43 2.37
CA GLY A 39 38.67 -15.63 3.22
C GLY A 39 39.78 -15.71 4.29
N LYS A 40 40.56 -14.63 4.50
CA LYS A 40 41.70 -14.59 5.43
C LYS A 40 41.62 -13.43 6.43
N ASN A 41 40.41 -12.93 6.71
CA ASN A 41 40.08 -12.00 7.80
C ASN A 41 40.78 -10.63 7.79
N GLN A 42 41.32 -10.11 6.66
CA GLN A 42 42.11 -8.86 6.74
C GLN A 42 41.86 -7.78 5.67
N ALA A 43 41.21 -8.08 4.54
CA ALA A 43 40.90 -7.04 3.55
C ALA A 43 39.52 -7.25 2.90
N GLU A 44 38.47 -6.99 3.67
CA GLU A 44 37.15 -6.81 3.10
C GLU A 44 37.09 -5.48 2.33
N ASN A 45 36.62 -5.54 1.09
CA ASN A 45 36.44 -4.38 0.22
C ASN A 45 34.99 -4.34 -0.27
N ILE A 46 34.51 -3.16 -0.60
CA ILE A 46 33.15 -2.97 -1.08
C ILE A 46 33.16 -3.04 -2.60
N TYR A 47 32.29 -3.88 -3.13
CA TYR A 47 32.08 -4.04 -4.57
C TYR A 47 30.65 -3.70 -4.93
N ALA A 48 30.46 -3.37 -6.20
CA ALA A 48 29.15 -3.09 -6.74
C ALA A 48 29.00 -3.57 -8.18
N ARG A 49 27.75 -3.80 -8.59
CA ARG A 49 27.39 -4.10 -9.97
C ARG A 49 26.02 -3.54 -10.31
N GLY A 50 25.97 -2.78 -11.40
CA GLY A 50 24.74 -2.19 -11.92
C GLY A 50 24.03 -3.11 -12.91
N PHE A 51 22.71 -3.09 -12.88
CA PHE A 51 21.83 -3.85 -13.75
C PHE A 51 20.75 -2.96 -14.36
N ASP A 52 20.29 -3.32 -15.55
CA ASP A 52 19.09 -2.72 -16.15
C ASP A 52 17.80 -3.26 -15.52
N ASN A 53 16.65 -2.75 -15.96
CA ASN A 53 15.33 -3.12 -15.46
C ASN A 53 14.90 -4.57 -15.80
N THR A 54 15.69 -5.29 -16.60
CA THR A 54 15.51 -6.70 -16.95
C THR A 54 16.59 -7.60 -16.36
N SER A 55 17.39 -7.08 -15.43
CA SER A 55 18.50 -7.78 -14.77
C SER A 55 19.67 -8.14 -15.70
N ASN A 56 19.88 -7.41 -16.81
CA ASN A 56 21.15 -7.52 -17.54
C ASN A 56 22.20 -6.62 -16.89
N PRO A 57 23.46 -7.10 -16.74
CA PRO A 57 24.55 -6.27 -16.24
C PRO A 57 24.82 -5.07 -17.15
N ARG A 58 24.94 -3.88 -16.57
CA ARG A 58 25.33 -2.64 -17.29
C ARG A 58 26.83 -2.51 -17.52
N GLY A 59 27.60 -3.47 -17.03
CA GLY A 59 29.05 -3.48 -17.07
C GLY A 59 29.64 -4.58 -16.19
N PRO A 60 30.98 -4.60 -16.06
CA PRO A 60 31.65 -5.45 -15.09
C PRO A 60 31.30 -5.02 -13.65
N GLU A 61 31.53 -5.90 -12.69
CA GLU A 61 31.60 -5.49 -11.29
C GLU A 61 32.78 -4.54 -11.08
N PHE A 62 32.65 -3.60 -10.15
CA PHE A 62 33.69 -2.62 -9.83
C PHE A 62 33.84 -2.47 -8.32
N GLN A 63 35.05 -2.09 -7.88
CA GLN A 63 35.34 -1.81 -6.49
C GLN A 63 34.89 -0.38 -6.14
N VAL A 64 34.14 -0.22 -5.06
CA VAL A 64 33.60 1.06 -4.59
C VAL A 64 34.66 1.84 -3.83
N ASN A 65 35.32 1.20 -2.86
CA ASN A 65 36.34 1.84 -2.05
C ASN A 65 37.70 1.80 -2.75
N THR A 66 38.45 2.89 -2.70
CA THR A 66 39.78 3.00 -3.32
C THR A 66 40.92 2.81 -2.33
N ILE A 67 40.68 3.09 -1.04
CA ILE A 67 41.67 2.90 0.01
C ILE A 67 41.60 1.47 0.56
N LYS A 68 42.66 0.69 0.37
CA LYS A 68 42.72 -0.76 0.71
C LYS A 68 43.34 -1.09 2.07
N ALA A 69 43.84 -0.09 2.80
CA ALA A 69 44.69 -0.32 3.99
C ALA A 69 43.91 -0.66 5.29
N SER A 70 42.64 -1.06 5.20
CA SER A 70 41.79 -1.30 6.36
C SER A 70 40.57 -2.15 6.01
N TYR A 71 40.11 -2.93 6.98
CA TYR A 71 38.86 -3.69 6.94
C TYR A 71 37.66 -2.78 6.63
N GLN A 72 36.89 -3.12 5.61
CA GLN A 72 35.72 -2.36 5.15
C GLN A 72 34.55 -3.27 4.85
N THR A 73 33.39 -2.96 5.43
CA THR A 73 32.22 -3.84 5.44
C THR A 73 30.93 -3.02 5.53
N ASP A 74 29.78 -3.68 5.59
CA ASP A 74 28.46 -3.08 5.85
C ASP A 74 28.13 -1.95 4.87
N SER A 75 28.08 -2.29 3.58
CA SER A 75 27.68 -1.34 2.56
C SER A 75 26.16 -1.17 2.51
N ALA A 76 25.70 0.07 2.36
CA ALA A 76 24.32 0.38 1.97
C ALA A 76 24.32 1.28 0.73
N VAL A 77 23.25 1.21 -0.07
CA VAL A 77 23.13 1.93 -1.35
C VAL A 77 21.78 2.60 -1.48
N ALA A 78 21.75 3.79 -2.08
CA ALA A 78 20.53 4.47 -2.48
C ALA A 78 20.64 5.07 -3.88
N GLY A 79 19.56 4.99 -4.65
CA GLY A 79 19.41 5.76 -5.90
C GLY A 79 19.18 7.24 -5.60
N LEU A 80 19.74 8.11 -6.44
CA LEU A 80 19.65 9.57 -6.27
C LEU A 80 18.79 10.22 -7.36
N LYS A 81 18.04 11.27 -6.98
CA LYS A 81 17.30 12.15 -7.90
C LYS A 81 18.13 13.39 -8.28
N PRO A 82 18.23 13.74 -9.58
CA PRO A 82 17.51 13.17 -10.71
C PRO A 82 18.12 11.88 -11.29
N THR A 83 19.40 11.60 -11.04
CA THR A 83 20.09 10.38 -11.49
C THR A 83 21.25 10.04 -10.56
N GLY A 84 21.73 8.81 -10.62
CA GLY A 84 22.95 8.37 -9.94
C GLY A 84 22.66 7.53 -8.70
N ALA A 85 23.69 7.34 -7.89
CA ALA A 85 23.61 6.57 -6.65
C ALA A 85 24.60 7.09 -5.60
N VAL A 86 24.37 6.74 -4.35
CA VAL A 86 25.34 6.87 -3.27
C VAL A 86 25.54 5.50 -2.63
N VAL A 87 26.79 5.16 -2.34
CA VAL A 87 27.15 3.97 -1.57
C VAL A 87 27.84 4.44 -0.29
N THR A 88 27.38 3.93 0.85
CA THR A 88 28.01 4.12 2.16
C THR A 88 28.63 2.81 2.63
N TRP A 89 29.67 2.86 3.48
CA TRP A 89 30.27 1.68 4.10
C TRP A 89 31.00 2.02 5.40
N SER A 90 31.19 1.01 6.24
CA SER A 90 31.97 1.10 7.46
C SER A 90 33.44 0.77 7.19
N ARG A 91 34.35 1.56 7.75
CA ARG A 91 35.80 1.38 7.64
C ARG A 91 36.44 1.34 9.02
N ARG A 92 37.25 0.31 9.27
CA ARG A 92 37.99 0.15 10.53
C ARG A 92 39.41 0.71 10.43
N GLY A 93 39.59 1.93 10.92
CA GLY A 93 40.91 2.50 11.19
C GLY A 93 41.34 2.25 12.64
N ASN A 94 41.86 3.29 13.30
CA ASN A 94 42.03 3.30 14.76
C ASN A 94 40.69 3.23 15.51
N SER A 95 39.62 3.70 14.84
CA SER A 95 38.22 3.56 15.25
C SER A 95 37.37 3.25 14.00
N TRP A 96 36.12 2.88 14.20
CA TRP A 96 35.15 2.75 13.11
C TRP A 96 34.74 4.11 12.58
N SER A 97 34.58 4.21 11.26
CA SER A 97 34.10 5.41 10.58
C SER A 97 33.28 5.04 9.36
N VAL A 98 32.31 5.89 9.05
CA VAL A 98 31.42 5.78 7.90
C VAL A 98 31.98 6.59 6.75
N TYR A 99 32.10 5.96 5.59
CA TYR A 99 32.55 6.58 4.35
C TYR A 99 31.44 6.48 3.31
N ALA A 100 31.45 7.40 2.34
CA ALA A 100 30.54 7.35 1.22
C ALA A 100 31.22 7.76 -0.10
N GLN A 101 30.59 7.36 -1.20
CA GLN A 101 30.99 7.68 -2.57
C GLN A 101 29.73 7.90 -3.41
N CYS A 102 29.68 9.03 -4.12
CA CYS A 102 28.60 9.33 -5.05
C CYS A 102 28.96 8.92 -6.47
N TYR A 103 27.94 8.51 -7.21
CA TYR A 103 28.02 8.00 -8.57
C TYR A 103 27.03 8.72 -9.49
N ASP A 104 27.43 8.91 -10.75
CA ASP A 104 26.56 9.43 -11.79
C ASP A 104 25.63 8.34 -12.36
N ALA A 105 24.79 8.72 -13.34
CA ALA A 105 23.88 7.78 -14.02
C ALA A 105 24.60 6.60 -14.70
N SER A 106 25.86 6.78 -15.08
CA SER A 106 26.70 5.74 -15.69
C SER A 106 27.49 4.93 -14.66
N LEU A 107 27.21 5.12 -13.36
CA LEU A 107 27.90 4.51 -12.23
C LEU A 107 29.40 4.83 -12.19
N LYS A 108 29.78 6.03 -12.65
CA LYS A 108 31.14 6.56 -12.46
C LYS A 108 31.19 7.44 -11.21
N PRO A 109 32.27 7.40 -10.42
CA PRO A 109 32.40 8.24 -9.24
C PRO A 109 32.38 9.72 -9.61
N VAL A 110 31.52 10.50 -8.96
CA VAL A 110 31.39 11.96 -9.18
C VAL A 110 32.42 12.74 -8.36
N ASN A 111 32.83 12.18 -7.23
CA ASN A 111 33.79 12.73 -6.30
C ASN A 111 34.81 11.66 -5.87
N SER A 112 35.74 11.99 -4.97
CA SER A 112 36.49 10.98 -4.22
C SER A 112 35.66 10.46 -3.06
N GLU A 113 36.04 9.30 -2.52
CA GLU A 113 35.48 8.81 -1.26
C GLU A 113 35.65 9.86 -0.16
N PHE A 114 34.64 10.02 0.68
CA PHE A 114 34.63 11.05 1.73
C PHE A 114 34.13 10.47 3.06
N LEU A 115 34.67 11.02 4.15
CA LEU A 115 34.29 10.68 5.52
C LEU A 115 32.93 11.32 5.86
N VAL A 116 31.98 10.52 6.35
CA VAL A 116 30.64 10.96 6.72
C VAL A 116 30.61 11.49 8.15
N ASN A 117 30.99 10.67 9.14
CA ASN A 117 30.95 11.08 10.55
C ASN A 117 32.17 11.93 10.92
N THR A 118 31.95 13.02 11.67
CA THR A 118 33.04 13.84 12.23
C THR A 118 33.44 13.42 13.63
N ASN A 119 32.51 12.87 14.41
CA ASN A 119 32.84 12.24 15.69
C ASN A 119 33.50 10.88 15.46
N PRO A 120 34.56 10.53 16.22
CA PRO A 120 35.15 9.19 16.15
C PRO A 120 34.11 8.13 16.54
N PHE A 121 34.24 6.92 16.00
CA PHE A 121 33.31 5.80 16.17
C PHE A 121 31.95 6.01 15.49
N GLY A 122 31.90 5.81 14.18
CA GLY A 122 30.66 5.66 13.40
C GLY A 122 30.65 4.32 12.67
N TRP A 123 29.54 3.58 12.71
CA TRP A 123 29.38 2.28 12.06
C TRP A 123 27.90 1.97 11.75
N SER A 124 27.65 0.87 11.03
CA SER A 124 26.28 0.40 10.71
C SER A 124 25.44 1.48 10.02
N ALA A 125 25.97 2.04 8.92
CA ALA A 125 25.32 3.15 8.23
C ALA A 125 24.27 2.68 7.23
N ASP A 126 23.15 3.39 7.18
CA ASP A 126 22.10 3.24 6.17
C ASP A 126 21.90 4.57 5.42
N VAL A 127 21.37 4.51 4.20
CA VAL A 127 21.28 5.68 3.31
C VAL A 127 19.98 5.70 2.51
N ALA A 128 19.38 6.87 2.39
CA ALA A 128 18.19 7.07 1.56
C ALA A 128 18.29 8.33 0.68
N GLY A 129 17.91 8.18 -0.59
CA GLY A 129 17.66 9.31 -1.48
C GLY A 129 16.34 10.01 -1.10
N LEU A 130 16.32 11.35 -1.20
CA LEU A 130 15.15 12.14 -0.81
C LEU A 130 14.30 12.52 -2.04
N ALA A 131 12.98 12.71 -1.84
CA ALA A 131 12.06 12.99 -2.94
C ALA A 131 12.34 14.34 -3.62
N GLU A 132 12.78 15.33 -2.84
CA GLU A 132 13.20 16.66 -3.27
C GLU A 132 14.61 16.63 -3.92
N GLY A 133 15.28 15.48 -3.83
CA GLY A 133 16.66 15.19 -4.20
C GLY A 133 17.67 15.47 -3.08
N GLY A 134 18.92 15.09 -3.32
CA GLY A 134 19.87 14.90 -2.23
C GLY A 134 19.63 13.56 -1.52
N PHE A 135 20.26 13.38 -0.37
CA PHE A 135 20.19 12.13 0.41
C PHE A 135 20.51 12.39 1.88
N ALA A 136 20.18 11.42 2.73
CA ALA A 136 20.58 11.41 4.13
C ALA A 136 21.24 10.07 4.46
N ILE A 137 22.29 10.14 5.27
CA ILE A 137 22.98 8.96 5.83
C ILE A 137 22.71 8.96 7.33
N VAL A 138 22.29 7.82 7.86
CA VAL A 138 22.15 7.56 9.30
C VAL A 138 23.20 6.55 9.74
N TRP A 139 23.71 6.66 10.96
CA TRP A 139 24.67 5.71 11.53
C TRP A 139 24.58 5.67 13.06
N GLU A 140 25.15 4.61 13.62
CA GLU A 140 25.35 4.47 15.07
C GLU A 140 26.69 5.07 15.48
N SER A 141 26.73 5.78 16.60
CA SER A 141 27.97 6.32 17.16
C SER A 141 28.07 6.10 18.65
N LEU A 142 29.25 5.67 19.12
CA LEU A 142 29.52 5.42 20.53
C LEU A 142 29.86 6.73 21.24
N LYS A 143 29.05 7.12 22.23
CA LYS A 143 29.24 8.33 23.03
C LYS A 143 29.01 8.03 24.50
N ASN A 144 29.98 8.36 25.36
CA ASN A 144 29.88 8.16 26.81
C ASN A 144 29.54 6.72 27.23
N ALA A 145 30.04 5.72 26.49
CA ALA A 145 29.83 4.27 26.67
C ALA A 145 28.52 3.68 26.16
N ASP A 146 27.56 4.50 25.70
CA ASP A 146 26.32 4.06 25.06
C ASP A 146 26.32 4.41 23.55
N TYR A 147 25.58 3.67 22.74
CA TYR A 147 25.38 4.01 21.32
C TYR A 147 24.21 4.97 21.15
N ASP A 148 24.42 6.03 20.37
CA ASP A 148 23.43 7.00 19.95
C ASP A 148 23.29 6.97 18.42
N ILE A 149 22.15 7.44 17.89
CA ILE A 149 21.90 7.51 16.45
C ILE A 149 22.22 8.91 15.93
N TYR A 150 22.99 8.98 14.85
CA TYR A 150 23.35 10.22 14.19
C TYR A 150 22.97 10.17 12.71
N ALA A 151 22.77 11.35 12.13
CA ALA A 151 22.54 11.49 10.70
C ALA A 151 23.28 12.70 10.14
N ARG A 152 23.39 12.73 8.81
CA ARG A 152 23.83 13.89 8.05
C ARG A 152 23.09 13.95 6.73
N PHE A 153 22.59 15.14 6.41
CA PHE A 153 21.88 15.41 5.17
C PHE A 153 22.84 16.02 4.14
N TYR A 154 22.62 15.67 2.88
CA TYR A 154 23.45 16.06 1.75
C TYR A 154 22.59 16.57 0.60
N ASP A 155 23.13 17.52 -0.13
CA ASP A 155 22.49 18.02 -1.35
C ASP A 155 22.70 17.07 -2.55
N LYS A 156 22.10 17.45 -3.69
CA LYS A 156 22.20 16.71 -4.96
C LYS A 156 23.62 16.61 -5.52
N THR A 157 24.54 17.42 -5.02
CA THR A 157 25.94 17.49 -5.43
C THR A 157 26.88 16.82 -4.43
N CYS A 158 26.32 16.10 -3.45
CA CYS A 158 27.05 15.38 -2.41
C CYS A 158 27.82 16.28 -1.45
N HIS A 159 27.39 17.52 -1.27
CA HIS A 159 27.89 18.39 -0.21
C HIS A 159 26.99 18.27 1.03
N PRO A 160 27.59 18.24 2.24
CA PRO A 160 26.81 18.15 3.48
C PRO A 160 26.01 19.45 3.69
N LEU A 161 24.71 19.29 3.91
CA LEU A 161 23.78 20.37 4.30
C LEU A 161 23.79 20.62 5.81
N THR A 162 24.16 19.61 6.59
CA THR A 162 24.17 19.65 8.05
C THR A 162 25.52 19.20 8.60
N PRO A 163 25.87 19.57 9.84
CA PRO A 163 26.82 18.80 10.64
C PRO A 163 26.25 17.42 10.99
N ASP A 164 26.98 16.65 11.80
CA ASP A 164 26.41 15.47 12.48
C ASP A 164 25.25 15.92 13.36
N ILE A 165 24.05 15.44 13.06
CA ILE A 165 22.87 15.66 13.90
C ILE A 165 22.64 14.42 14.75
N GLN A 166 22.37 14.60 16.04
CA GLN A 166 21.91 13.49 16.88
C GLN A 166 20.41 13.29 16.63
N VAL A 167 20.01 12.09 16.21
CA VAL A 167 18.64 11.75 15.83
C VAL A 167 17.79 11.54 17.07
N ASN A 168 18.31 10.75 18.02
CA ASN A 168 17.65 10.46 19.27
C ASN A 168 17.87 11.56 20.33
N ASN A 169 16.82 11.91 21.05
CA ASN A 169 16.82 12.74 22.24
C ASN A 169 17.08 11.90 23.52
N TYR A 170 16.64 10.64 23.54
CA TYR A 170 16.86 9.74 24.68
C TYR A 170 18.20 9.03 24.56
N THR A 171 19.09 9.19 25.54
CA THR A 171 20.50 8.76 25.47
C THR A 171 20.93 7.84 26.62
N ILE A 172 19.99 7.18 27.30
CA ILE A 172 20.31 6.27 28.42
C ILE A 172 20.32 4.84 27.89
N GLY A 173 21.46 4.16 27.97
CA GLY A 173 21.62 2.84 27.36
C GLY A 173 21.68 2.93 25.84
N ASP A 174 21.76 1.78 25.18
CA ASP A 174 22.03 1.72 23.75
C ASP A 174 20.83 2.05 22.86
N GLN A 175 21.08 2.88 21.85
CA GLN A 175 20.24 3.07 20.66
C GLN A 175 20.97 2.48 19.44
N ARG A 176 20.37 1.51 18.77
CA ARG A 176 21.02 0.69 17.73
C ARG A 176 20.11 0.37 16.55
N TYR A 177 20.70 -0.21 15.51
CA TYR A 177 20.03 -0.73 14.33
C TYR A 177 19.23 0.34 13.60
N SER A 178 19.86 1.49 13.36
CA SER A 178 19.21 2.60 12.67
C SER A 178 18.94 2.28 11.21
N THR A 179 17.77 2.66 10.71
CA THR A 179 17.36 2.55 9.30
C THR A 179 16.67 3.82 8.84
N ILE A 180 16.73 4.12 7.53
CA ILE A 180 16.19 5.36 6.96
C ILE A 180 15.41 5.12 5.66
N ALA A 181 14.30 5.84 5.50
CA ALA A 181 13.61 5.94 4.21
C ALA A 181 13.31 7.41 3.85
N GLY A 182 13.53 7.77 2.58
CA GLY A 182 13.06 9.01 2.00
C GLY A 182 11.56 8.92 1.72
N LEU A 183 10.77 9.84 2.27
CA LEU A 183 9.31 9.81 2.15
C LEU A 183 8.85 10.42 0.83
N THR A 184 7.77 9.86 0.26
CA THR A 184 7.21 10.32 -1.02
C THR A 184 6.63 11.74 -0.96
N LYS A 185 6.20 12.19 0.22
CA LYS A 185 5.73 13.57 0.49
C LYS A 185 6.87 14.53 0.88
N GLY A 186 8.11 14.08 0.85
CA GLY A 186 9.30 14.86 1.20
C GLY A 186 9.86 14.51 2.58
N GLY A 187 11.15 14.79 2.75
CA GLY A 187 11.89 14.47 3.98
C GLY A 187 12.23 12.99 4.14
N ALA A 188 12.56 12.61 5.38
CA ALA A 188 12.98 11.27 5.74
C ALA A 188 12.32 10.80 7.04
N ILE A 189 12.14 9.49 7.17
CA ILE A 189 11.84 8.82 8.44
C ILE A 189 13.07 8.00 8.85
N ILE A 190 13.49 8.14 10.10
CA ILE A 190 14.58 7.35 10.69
C ILE A 190 14.00 6.54 11.83
N LEU A 191 14.26 5.22 11.83
CA LEU A 191 13.87 4.31 12.91
C LEU A 191 15.11 3.71 13.58
N TRP A 192 14.97 3.32 14.85
CA TRP A 192 16.02 2.63 15.62
C TRP A 192 15.41 1.78 16.74
N ALA A 193 16.17 0.81 17.23
CA ALA A 193 15.86 0.13 18.49
C ALA A 193 16.45 0.92 19.65
N SER A 194 15.67 1.13 20.71
CA SER A 194 16.13 1.79 21.93
C SER A 194 15.97 0.89 23.14
N ALA A 195 17.08 0.67 23.85
CA ALA A 195 17.09 0.04 25.15
C ALA A 195 16.61 1.00 26.23
N ASN A 196 15.86 0.47 27.21
CA ASN A 196 15.44 1.17 28.44
C ASN A 196 14.61 2.45 28.25
N GLN A 197 14.27 2.85 27.02
CA GLN A 197 13.44 4.00 26.76
C GLN A 197 11.99 3.64 27.11
N HIS A 198 11.56 4.17 28.26
CA HIS A 198 10.23 4.05 28.88
C HIS A 198 9.85 2.67 29.44
N GLU A 199 10.27 1.54 28.84
CA GLU A 199 10.00 0.18 29.35
C GLU A 199 11.12 -0.78 28.91
N THR A 200 11.41 -1.82 29.70
CA THR A 200 12.18 -3.00 29.28
C THR A 200 11.20 -4.10 28.89
N PRO A 201 11.40 -4.88 27.82
CA PRO A 201 12.55 -4.96 26.88
C PRO A 201 12.68 -3.83 25.82
N GLU A 202 13.71 -3.92 24.93
CA GLU A 202 13.98 -2.97 23.82
C GLU A 202 12.76 -2.74 22.92
N ASN A 203 12.56 -1.50 22.45
CA ASN A 203 11.44 -1.11 21.59
C ASN A 203 11.92 -0.33 20.36
N VAL A 204 11.09 -0.26 19.31
CA VAL A 204 11.39 0.51 18.10
C VAL A 204 10.85 1.92 18.24
N TYR A 205 11.71 2.89 17.96
CA TYR A 205 11.38 4.31 17.94
C TYR A 205 11.65 4.89 16.56
N GLY A 206 11.02 6.03 16.29
CA GLY A 206 11.18 6.75 15.04
C GLY A 206 11.12 8.26 15.21
N ARG A 207 11.68 8.97 14.23
CA ARG A 207 11.61 10.43 14.13
C ARG A 207 11.67 10.87 12.68
N SER A 208 10.80 11.82 12.32
CA SER A 208 10.74 12.37 10.97
C SER A 208 11.60 13.64 10.86
N PHE A 209 12.15 13.86 9.67
CA PHE A 209 12.98 15.01 9.33
C PHE A 209 12.57 15.57 7.98
N ASN A 210 12.73 16.87 7.78
CA ASN A 210 12.65 17.44 6.45
C ASN A 210 13.95 17.21 5.66
N SER A 211 13.97 17.57 4.38
CA SER A 211 15.13 17.40 3.51
C SER A 211 16.35 18.27 3.87
N LEU A 212 16.19 19.22 4.80
CA LEU A 212 17.27 20.03 5.36
C LEU A 212 17.78 19.50 6.72
N GLY A 213 17.29 18.33 7.16
CA GLY A 213 17.69 17.70 8.42
C GLY A 213 17.08 18.35 9.67
N GLN A 214 16.03 19.16 9.53
CA GLN A 214 15.28 19.66 10.69
C GLN A 214 14.25 18.61 11.14
N PRO A 215 14.17 18.29 12.44
CA PRO A 215 13.17 17.34 12.92
C PRO A 215 11.76 17.90 12.73
N LEU A 216 10.87 17.07 12.21
CA LEU A 216 9.44 17.37 11.99
C LEU A 216 8.53 16.75 13.07
N SER A 217 9.07 15.81 13.85
CA SER A 217 8.40 15.20 14.99
C SER A 217 9.33 15.11 16.21
N GLU A 218 8.70 14.88 17.35
CA GLU A 218 9.36 14.24 18.49
C GLU A 218 9.64 12.76 18.19
N GLU A 219 10.41 12.12 19.07
CA GLU A 219 10.53 10.66 19.05
C GLU A 219 9.18 10.02 19.34
N PHE A 220 8.83 9.00 18.57
CA PHE A 220 7.60 8.25 18.76
C PHE A 220 7.87 6.74 18.73
N LYS A 221 7.12 6.00 19.54
CA LYS A 221 7.21 4.55 19.60
C LYS A 221 6.49 3.91 18.40
N VAL A 222 7.17 3.01 17.71
CA VAL A 222 6.68 2.34 16.49
C VAL A 222 5.86 1.10 16.82
N ASN A 223 6.38 0.19 17.65
CA ASN A 223 5.66 -1.01 18.07
C ASN A 223 4.60 -0.70 19.14
N THR A 224 3.61 -1.57 19.28
CA THR A 224 2.52 -1.46 20.26
C THR A 224 2.72 -2.42 21.43
N ASP A 225 3.14 -3.66 21.15
CA ASP A 225 3.42 -4.65 22.19
C ASP A 225 4.77 -4.37 22.86
N THR A 226 4.80 -4.41 24.19
CA THR A 226 5.98 -4.10 25.00
C THR A 226 6.49 -5.31 25.78
N SER A 227 5.86 -6.47 25.61
CA SER A 227 6.19 -7.70 26.34
C SER A 227 7.36 -8.49 25.76
N SER A 228 7.85 -8.10 24.58
CA SER A 228 8.80 -8.85 23.74
C SER A 228 10.11 -8.13 23.50
N HIS A 229 11.21 -8.90 23.35
CA HIS A 229 12.46 -8.30 22.89
C HIS A 229 12.34 -8.01 21.39
N ILE A 230 12.71 -6.80 20.99
CA ILE A 230 12.57 -6.33 19.62
C ILE A 230 13.94 -5.89 19.10
N ALA A 231 14.28 -6.33 17.90
CA ALA A 231 15.53 -5.97 17.25
C ALA A 231 15.32 -5.73 15.74
N TYR A 232 16.29 -5.06 15.11
CA TYR A 232 16.41 -4.92 13.65
C TYR A 232 15.20 -4.30 12.93
N PRO A 233 14.86 -3.02 13.19
CA PRO A 233 13.84 -2.34 12.42
C PRO A 233 14.28 -2.11 10.96
N CYS A 234 13.32 -2.20 10.04
CA CYS A 234 13.46 -1.79 8.64
C CYS A 234 12.30 -0.87 8.25
N VAL A 235 12.53 0.03 7.31
CA VAL A 235 11.50 1.01 6.88
C VAL A 235 11.48 1.20 5.38
N ALA A 236 10.28 1.32 4.81
CA ALA A 236 10.11 1.71 3.42
C ALA A 236 8.95 2.70 3.26
N ALA A 237 9.16 3.72 2.44
CA ALA A 237 8.08 4.57 1.98
C ALA A 237 7.16 3.79 1.04
N VAL A 238 5.85 4.04 1.14
CA VAL A 238 4.85 3.43 0.26
C VAL A 238 4.32 4.48 -0.73
N SER A 239 3.92 4.02 -1.91
CA SER A 239 3.60 4.89 -3.06
C SER A 239 2.37 5.79 -2.85
N GLU A 240 1.48 5.38 -1.96
CA GLU A 240 0.24 6.03 -1.55
C GLU A 240 0.49 7.16 -0.53
N GLY A 241 1.74 7.28 -0.08
CA GLY A 241 2.14 8.17 1.02
C GLY A 241 2.29 7.43 2.34
N GLY A 242 3.20 7.92 3.18
CA GLY A 242 3.54 7.26 4.44
C GLY A 242 4.62 6.20 4.28
N PHE A 243 4.67 5.30 5.26
CA PHE A 243 5.68 4.26 5.32
C PHE A 243 5.17 3.03 6.05
N VAL A 244 5.87 1.92 5.83
CA VAL A 244 5.73 0.69 6.62
C VAL A 244 7.03 0.47 7.38
N ALA A 245 6.90 0.14 8.65
CA ALA A 245 7.99 -0.31 9.50
C ALA A 245 7.87 -1.82 9.71
N THR A 246 8.97 -2.55 9.65
CA THR A 246 9.06 -3.96 10.05
C THR A 246 10.11 -4.12 11.14
N TRP A 247 10.00 -5.14 11.96
CA TRP A 247 10.99 -5.50 12.98
C TRP A 247 10.85 -6.96 13.38
N ASP A 248 11.89 -7.46 14.04
CA ASP A 248 11.90 -8.82 14.56
C ASP A 248 11.53 -8.79 16.05
N SER A 249 10.66 -9.71 16.49
CA SER A 249 10.12 -9.75 17.86
C SER A 249 10.03 -11.19 18.34
N ILE A 250 10.32 -11.43 19.63
CA ILE A 250 10.23 -12.73 20.30
C ILE A 250 9.28 -12.66 21.51
N PHE A 251 8.51 -13.71 21.79
CA PHE A 251 7.52 -13.81 22.88
C PHE A 251 6.19 -13.08 22.70
N GLN A 252 6.05 -12.25 21.67
CA GLN A 252 4.83 -11.48 21.42
C GLN A 252 3.58 -12.34 21.19
N ASN A 253 3.75 -13.56 20.69
CA ASN A 253 2.69 -14.57 20.52
C ASN A 253 2.78 -15.71 21.54
N GLY A 254 3.57 -15.54 22.61
CA GLY A 254 3.91 -16.58 23.58
C GLY A 254 4.95 -17.60 23.09
N SER A 255 5.47 -17.48 21.87
CA SER A 255 6.55 -18.32 21.33
C SER A 255 7.92 -17.78 21.69
N SER A 256 8.88 -18.66 22.00
CA SER A 256 10.29 -18.32 22.18
C SER A 256 11.08 -18.26 20.87
N THR A 257 10.40 -18.02 19.74
CA THR A 257 11.01 -17.91 18.41
C THR A 257 10.87 -16.49 17.88
N TRP A 258 11.89 -16.02 17.16
CA TRP A 258 11.83 -14.74 16.44
C TRP A 258 10.79 -14.82 15.33
N ASP A 259 9.97 -13.76 15.25
CA ASP A 259 8.94 -13.55 14.25
C ASP A 259 9.01 -12.11 13.72
N VAL A 260 8.51 -11.90 12.51
CA VAL A 260 8.54 -10.61 11.82
C VAL A 260 7.19 -9.93 11.97
N TYR A 261 7.21 -8.69 12.44
CA TYR A 261 6.03 -7.83 12.62
C TYR A 261 6.14 -6.58 11.78
N ALA A 262 5.00 -5.93 11.57
CA ALA A 262 4.91 -4.71 10.79
C ALA A 262 3.83 -3.77 11.32
N GLN A 263 4.04 -2.48 11.09
CA GLN A 263 3.07 -1.41 11.33
C GLN A 263 3.11 -0.41 10.17
N ARG A 264 1.92 -0.02 9.71
CA ARG A 264 1.77 1.03 8.69
C ARG A 264 1.61 2.39 9.37
N PHE A 265 2.12 3.42 8.71
CA PHE A 265 2.03 4.81 9.14
C PHE A 265 1.63 5.71 7.99
N ASP A 266 0.95 6.81 8.33
CA ASP A 266 0.70 7.89 7.38
C ASP A 266 2.00 8.67 7.05
N GLY A 267 1.91 9.54 6.05
CA GLY A 267 3.04 10.37 5.58
C GLY A 267 3.02 11.78 6.14
N ASN A 268 2.42 11.99 7.31
CA ASN A 268 2.36 13.32 7.92
C ASN A 268 3.69 13.69 8.59
N ALA A 269 3.90 14.98 8.84
CA ALA A 269 5.09 15.48 9.55
C ALA A 269 5.25 14.79 10.91
N THR A 270 4.15 14.52 11.60
CA THR A 270 4.09 13.63 12.77
C THR A 270 3.31 12.38 12.37
N PRO A 271 3.99 11.24 12.13
CA PRO A 271 3.33 10.06 11.60
C PRO A 271 2.32 9.42 12.57
N ASN A 272 1.13 9.07 12.08
CA ASN A 272 0.17 8.26 12.85
C ASN A 272 0.12 6.83 12.33
N LYS A 273 -0.11 5.88 13.25
CA LYS A 273 -0.35 4.47 12.92
C LYS A 273 -1.62 4.32 12.07
N ILE A 274 -1.52 3.59 10.96
CA ILE A 274 -2.65 3.18 10.12
C ILE A 274 -2.98 1.72 10.43
N GLY A 275 -4.12 1.49 11.06
CA GLY A 275 -4.53 0.14 11.45
C GLY A 275 -3.68 -0.45 12.58
N PRO A 276 -3.97 -1.70 12.99
CA PRO A 276 -3.22 -2.37 14.02
C PRO A 276 -1.87 -2.88 13.49
N GLU A 277 -0.98 -3.12 14.44
CA GLU A 277 0.22 -3.92 14.22
C GLU A 277 -0.17 -5.34 13.79
N PHE A 278 0.60 -5.93 12.88
CA PHE A 278 0.32 -7.27 12.37
C PHE A 278 1.59 -8.08 12.14
N ARG A 279 1.45 -9.39 12.23
CA ARG A 279 2.53 -10.34 11.95
C ARG A 279 2.67 -10.59 10.46
N VAL A 280 3.91 -10.59 9.98
CA VAL A 280 4.24 -10.84 8.58
C VAL A 280 4.26 -12.33 8.27
N ASN A 281 5.10 -13.07 8.98
CA ASN A 281 5.37 -14.48 8.74
C ASN A 281 4.29 -15.41 9.35
N ALA A 282 4.16 -16.62 8.84
CA ALA A 282 3.34 -17.67 9.47
C ALA A 282 4.01 -18.25 10.73
N ALA A 283 3.18 -18.69 11.69
CA ALA A 283 3.60 -19.45 12.88
C ALA A 283 4.10 -20.84 12.48
N THR A 284 5.42 -21.00 12.44
CA THR A 284 6.07 -22.26 12.02
C THR A 284 6.78 -22.98 13.16
N GLY A 285 6.97 -22.32 14.32
CA GLY A 285 7.84 -22.84 15.40
C GLY A 285 9.34 -22.77 15.06
N GLU A 286 9.69 -22.05 13.99
CA GLU A 286 11.05 -21.83 13.51
C GLU A 286 11.45 -20.36 13.69
N LEU A 287 12.76 -20.08 13.77
CA LEU A 287 13.27 -18.71 13.88
C LEU A 287 13.13 -17.99 12.55
N GLN A 288 12.57 -16.79 12.56
CA GLN A 288 12.37 -15.94 11.39
C GLN A 288 12.75 -14.50 11.75
N ASP A 289 13.78 -13.99 11.10
CA ASP A 289 14.40 -12.69 11.44
C ASP A 289 15.01 -12.00 10.20
N HIS A 290 15.73 -10.90 10.42
CA HIS A 290 16.36 -10.05 9.42
C HIS A 290 15.38 -9.65 8.31
N SER A 291 14.24 -9.10 8.72
CA SER A 291 13.27 -8.60 7.78
C SER A 291 13.81 -7.40 7.00
N THR A 292 13.46 -7.29 5.72
CA THR A 292 13.65 -6.09 4.90
C THR A 292 12.36 -5.79 4.16
N VAL A 293 12.10 -4.53 3.85
CA VAL A 293 10.84 -4.10 3.24
C VAL A 293 11.07 -3.13 2.09
N ALA A 294 10.26 -3.25 1.03
CA ALA A 294 10.22 -2.29 -0.07
C ALA A 294 8.78 -1.93 -0.42
N GLY A 295 8.51 -0.63 -0.58
CA GLY A 295 7.31 -0.15 -1.26
C GLY A 295 7.39 -0.43 -2.75
N LEU A 296 6.26 -0.78 -3.36
CA LEU A 296 6.21 -1.12 -4.78
C LEU A 296 5.58 0.01 -5.60
N ALA A 297 6.10 0.24 -6.81
CA ALA A 297 5.45 1.17 -7.73
C ALA A 297 4.10 0.57 -8.18
N GLY A 298 3.04 1.37 -8.10
CA GLY A 298 1.66 0.94 -8.35
C GLY A 298 0.89 0.49 -7.11
N GLY A 299 1.51 0.55 -5.93
CA GLY A 299 0.85 0.33 -4.65
C GLY A 299 1.43 -0.82 -3.84
N GLY A 300 1.17 -0.79 -2.54
CA GLY A 300 1.54 -1.84 -1.60
C GLY A 300 3.04 -1.96 -1.31
N PHE A 301 3.40 -3.07 -0.67
CA PHE A 301 4.77 -3.33 -0.22
C PHE A 301 5.08 -4.82 -0.17
N THR A 302 6.35 -5.17 -0.16
CA THR A 302 6.82 -6.54 0.03
C THR A 302 7.79 -6.59 1.18
N VAL A 303 7.60 -7.58 2.06
CA VAL A 303 8.52 -7.89 3.14
C VAL A 303 9.25 -9.18 2.80
N THR A 304 10.56 -9.19 2.93
CA THR A 304 11.42 -10.37 2.82
C THR A 304 12.08 -10.64 4.16
N TRP A 305 12.36 -11.90 4.48
CA TRP A 305 13.04 -12.30 5.72
C TRP A 305 13.76 -13.63 5.52
N GLN A 306 14.64 -13.99 6.45
CA GLN A 306 15.27 -15.30 6.47
C GLN A 306 14.59 -16.22 7.50
N ARG A 307 14.50 -17.50 7.19
CA ARG A 307 13.86 -18.53 8.03
C ARG A 307 14.81 -19.68 8.28
N TYR A 308 15.06 -19.98 9.55
CA TYR A 308 15.93 -21.08 9.98
C TYR A 308 15.15 -22.36 10.23
N TRP A 309 15.50 -23.43 9.52
CA TRP A 309 14.81 -24.73 9.64
C TRP A 309 15.13 -25.47 10.94
N ASN A 310 16.16 -25.05 11.69
CA ASN A 310 16.52 -25.66 12.98
C ASN A 310 16.97 -24.60 14.00
N HIS A 311 16.15 -24.36 15.02
CA HIS A 311 16.47 -23.45 16.13
C HIS A 311 17.58 -23.94 17.07
N TRP A 312 17.89 -25.25 17.09
CA TRP A 312 18.96 -25.83 17.91
C TRP A 312 20.33 -25.84 17.22
N ASN A 313 20.35 -25.62 15.90
CA ASN A 313 21.58 -25.49 15.13
C ASN A 313 21.38 -24.48 13.98
N PRO A 314 21.55 -23.18 14.23
CA PRO A 314 21.38 -22.12 13.22
C PRO A 314 22.39 -22.19 12.06
N GLN A 315 23.37 -23.12 12.11
CA GLN A 315 24.42 -23.24 11.10
C GLN A 315 23.98 -23.97 9.81
N LEU A 316 22.77 -24.53 9.68
CA LEU A 316 22.55 -25.53 8.64
C LEU A 316 21.43 -25.33 7.62
N VAL A 317 20.36 -24.56 7.88
CA VAL A 317 19.42 -24.24 6.80
C VAL A 317 18.72 -22.90 7.03
N ALA A 318 19.00 -21.91 6.19
CA ALA A 318 18.22 -20.68 6.08
C ALA A 318 17.73 -20.47 4.64
N GLY A 319 16.43 -20.22 4.48
CA GLY A 319 15.82 -19.84 3.21
C GLY A 319 15.32 -18.40 3.25
N ILE A 320 15.39 -17.70 2.11
CA ILE A 320 14.79 -16.37 1.97
C ILE A 320 13.33 -16.52 1.60
N PHE A 321 12.46 -15.90 2.38
CA PHE A 321 11.02 -15.86 2.16
C PHE A 321 10.58 -14.44 1.86
N ASP A 322 9.46 -14.32 1.16
CA ASP A 322 8.78 -13.05 0.95
C ASP A 322 7.29 -13.13 1.24
N LYS A 323 6.66 -11.97 1.38
CA LYS A 323 5.21 -11.82 1.39
C LYS A 323 4.83 -10.45 0.87
N ASN A 324 3.90 -10.44 -0.09
CA ASN A 324 3.42 -9.22 -0.72
C ASN A 324 2.11 -8.76 -0.07
N TYR A 325 2.00 -7.46 0.11
CA TYR A 325 0.88 -6.76 0.71
C TYR A 325 0.36 -5.69 -0.23
N ASP A 326 -0.94 -5.44 -0.17
CA ASP A 326 -1.55 -4.31 -0.83
C ASP A 326 -1.29 -3.00 -0.06
N ALA A 327 -1.80 -1.91 -0.62
CA ALA A 327 -1.76 -0.57 -0.01
C ALA A 327 -2.24 -0.57 1.45
N ASN A 328 -3.22 -1.42 1.76
CA ASN A 328 -3.92 -1.52 3.03
C ASN A 328 -3.26 -2.50 4.02
N GLY A 329 -2.16 -3.13 3.64
CA GLY A 329 -1.51 -4.15 4.46
C GLY A 329 -2.27 -5.48 4.46
N VAL A 330 -3.12 -5.73 3.46
CA VAL A 330 -3.74 -7.04 3.26
C VAL A 330 -2.80 -7.91 2.43
N PRO A 331 -2.50 -9.15 2.86
CA PRO A 331 -1.69 -10.07 2.07
C PRO A 331 -2.33 -10.35 0.70
N VAL A 332 -1.60 -10.07 -0.38
CA VAL A 332 -2.04 -10.33 -1.76
C VAL A 332 -1.73 -11.76 -2.17
N LYS A 333 -0.68 -12.34 -1.58
CA LYS A 333 -0.23 -13.71 -1.79
C LYS A 333 0.17 -14.35 -0.47
N THR A 334 0.10 -15.68 -0.45
CA THR A 334 0.76 -16.48 0.58
C THR A 334 2.27 -16.30 0.49
N GLN A 335 2.95 -16.38 1.64
CA GLN A 335 4.42 -16.36 1.66
C GLN A 335 5.01 -17.49 0.80
N PHE A 336 6.16 -17.27 0.16
CA PHE A 336 6.90 -18.32 -0.55
C PHE A 336 8.41 -18.12 -0.43
N GLN A 337 9.18 -19.16 -0.77
CA GLN A 337 10.65 -19.11 -0.73
C GLN A 337 11.19 -18.54 -2.05
N VAL A 338 12.00 -17.47 -1.95
CA VAL A 338 12.53 -16.73 -3.10
C VAL A 338 13.68 -17.49 -3.77
N GLY A 339 14.71 -17.86 -3.02
CA GLY A 339 15.89 -18.59 -3.50
C GLY A 339 15.69 -20.10 -3.52
N SER A 340 16.43 -20.82 -4.38
CA SER A 340 16.37 -22.29 -4.41
C SER A 340 17.25 -22.97 -3.37
N ASN A 341 18.18 -22.23 -2.76
CA ASN A 341 19.15 -22.79 -1.82
C ASN A 341 18.68 -22.68 -0.37
N ASN A 342 19.12 -23.67 0.40
CA ASN A 342 18.85 -23.79 1.82
C ASN A 342 19.94 -23.18 2.70
N VAL A 343 20.94 -22.51 2.13
CA VAL A 343 21.92 -21.73 2.90
C VAL A 343 21.97 -20.33 2.32
N SER A 344 21.01 -19.51 2.74
CA SER A 344 20.80 -18.15 2.24
C SER A 344 20.56 -17.18 3.40
N TYR A 345 21.28 -16.07 3.42
CA TYR A 345 21.27 -15.09 4.51
C TYR A 345 21.19 -13.65 3.99
N SER A 346 20.89 -12.72 4.90
CA SER A 346 20.98 -11.26 4.68
C SER A 346 20.20 -10.81 3.43
N PRO A 347 18.87 -11.03 3.37
CA PRO A 347 18.10 -10.57 2.24
C PRO A 347 18.14 -9.03 2.15
N SER A 348 18.11 -8.50 0.93
CA SER A 348 17.87 -7.09 0.66
C SER A 348 16.88 -6.98 -0.51
N ILE A 349 16.02 -5.95 -0.50
CA ILE A 349 14.94 -5.81 -1.46
C ILE A 349 14.85 -4.37 -1.98
N ALA A 350 14.62 -4.22 -3.28
CA ALA A 350 14.33 -2.94 -3.90
C ALA A 350 13.10 -3.02 -4.82
N GLY A 351 12.15 -2.09 -4.63
CA GLY A 351 11.07 -1.83 -5.55
C GLY A 351 11.60 -1.10 -6.79
N LEU A 352 11.42 -1.68 -7.97
CA LEU A 352 11.86 -1.10 -9.24
C LEU A 352 10.82 -0.11 -9.76
N LYS A 353 11.27 0.93 -10.48
CA LYS A 353 10.36 1.91 -11.10
C LYS A 353 9.38 1.31 -12.10
N GLY A 354 9.76 0.20 -12.74
CA GLY A 354 8.86 -0.56 -13.59
C GLY A 354 7.69 -1.16 -12.82
N GLY A 355 7.75 -1.20 -11.48
CA GLY A 355 6.76 -1.71 -10.52
C GLY A 355 7.02 -3.13 -10.05
N ASP A 356 8.02 -3.82 -10.60
CA ASP A 356 8.51 -5.12 -10.10
C ASP A 356 9.46 -4.90 -8.93
N TYR A 357 10.02 -5.97 -8.37
CA TYR A 357 11.04 -5.86 -7.33
C TYR A 357 12.16 -6.86 -7.55
N VAL A 358 13.32 -6.56 -6.97
CA VAL A 358 14.48 -7.45 -6.95
C VAL A 358 14.82 -7.76 -5.49
N VAL A 359 15.13 -9.03 -5.23
CA VAL A 359 15.63 -9.49 -3.94
C VAL A 359 17.06 -9.99 -4.16
N THR A 360 17.98 -9.59 -3.30
CA THR A 360 19.36 -10.09 -3.24
C THR A 360 19.60 -10.79 -1.91
N TRP A 361 20.52 -11.74 -1.90
CA TRP A 361 20.91 -12.46 -0.68
C TRP A 361 22.29 -13.09 -0.86
N ASP A 362 22.90 -13.45 0.25
CA ASP A 362 24.16 -14.18 0.26
C ASP A 362 23.84 -15.67 0.32
N SER A 363 24.47 -16.50 -0.52
CA SER A 363 24.31 -17.95 -0.47
C SER A 363 25.63 -18.67 -0.73
N GLY A 364 25.87 -19.72 0.05
CA GLY A 364 27.11 -20.52 -0.02
C GLY A 364 27.25 -21.44 1.18
N GLU A 365 28.33 -22.23 1.19
CA GLU A 365 28.66 -23.16 2.27
C GLU A 365 30.13 -22.94 2.68
N ASN A 366 30.48 -23.29 3.93
CA ASN A 366 31.85 -23.31 4.44
C ASN A 366 32.62 -21.99 4.16
N ASP A 367 32.00 -20.85 4.45
CA ASP A 367 32.55 -19.50 4.24
C ASP A 367 32.85 -19.11 2.78
N ALA A 368 32.32 -19.86 1.81
CA ALA A 368 32.38 -19.55 0.39
C ALA A 368 31.04 -18.97 -0.12
N TYR A 369 30.68 -17.78 0.38
CA TYR A 369 29.43 -17.11 0.01
C TYR A 369 29.53 -16.36 -1.32
N ASN A 370 28.45 -16.37 -2.08
CA ASN A 370 28.24 -15.58 -3.30
C ASN A 370 26.95 -14.77 -3.19
N ILE A 371 26.87 -13.69 -3.96
CA ILE A 371 25.68 -12.85 -3.99
C ILE A 371 24.76 -13.34 -5.10
N TYR A 372 23.52 -13.62 -4.73
CA TYR A 372 22.47 -14.02 -5.65
C TYR A 372 21.38 -12.96 -5.70
N ALA A 373 20.68 -12.94 -6.82
CA ALA A 373 19.56 -12.06 -7.05
C ALA A 373 18.46 -12.76 -7.84
N LYS A 374 17.24 -12.28 -7.63
CA LYS A 374 16.08 -12.69 -8.40
C LYS A 374 15.11 -11.53 -8.54
N GLN A 375 14.65 -11.32 -9.76
CA GLN A 375 13.64 -10.32 -10.08
C GLN A 375 12.26 -10.98 -10.08
N LEU A 376 11.33 -10.36 -9.38
CA LEU A 376 10.00 -10.88 -9.17
C LEU A 376 8.96 -9.84 -9.59
N GLU A 377 7.92 -10.34 -10.23
CA GLU A 377 6.78 -9.56 -10.65
C GLU A 377 5.94 -9.14 -9.44
N ASN A 378 5.58 -7.86 -9.40
CA ASN A 378 4.62 -7.34 -8.45
C ASN A 378 3.22 -7.93 -8.71
N PRO A 379 2.64 -8.66 -7.75
CA PRO A 379 1.33 -9.28 -7.94
C PRO A 379 0.19 -8.26 -8.11
N LEU A 380 0.35 -7.01 -7.66
CA LEU A 380 -0.65 -5.97 -7.86
C LEU A 380 -0.73 -5.51 -9.32
N LYS A 381 0.36 -5.58 -10.10
CA LYS A 381 0.30 -5.30 -11.54
C LYS A 381 -0.64 -6.25 -12.27
N THR A 382 -0.55 -7.54 -11.94
CA THR A 382 -1.40 -8.55 -12.58
C THR A 382 -2.84 -8.47 -12.11
N LEU A 383 -3.07 -8.02 -10.88
CA LEU A 383 -4.41 -7.72 -10.40
C LEU A 383 -4.98 -6.49 -11.11
N HIS A 384 -4.24 -5.41 -11.27
CA HIS A 384 -4.68 -4.21 -12.00
C HIS A 384 -4.88 -4.50 -13.50
N SER A 385 -4.05 -5.38 -14.11
CA SER A 385 -4.23 -5.82 -15.50
C SER A 385 -5.35 -6.85 -15.68
N LYS A 386 -5.77 -7.55 -14.62
CA LYS A 386 -6.89 -8.50 -14.62
C LYS A 386 -8.20 -7.83 -14.19
N SER A 387 -8.17 -6.83 -13.32
CA SER A 387 -9.33 -6.00 -12.98
C SER A 387 -9.73 -5.08 -14.13
N SER A 388 -8.79 -4.75 -15.02
CA SER A 388 -9.09 -4.18 -16.34
C SER A 388 -9.57 -5.22 -17.38
N LYS A 389 -9.74 -6.50 -16.98
CA LYS A 389 -10.16 -7.64 -17.80
C LYS A 389 -11.08 -8.59 -17.01
N ILE A 390 -12.13 -8.05 -16.39
CA ILE A 390 -13.17 -8.88 -15.75
C ILE A 390 -14.18 -9.30 -16.84
N ILE A 391 -14.08 -10.55 -17.31
CA ILE A 391 -15.07 -11.17 -18.18
C ILE A 391 -16.08 -11.89 -17.29
N TYR A 392 -17.31 -11.38 -17.18
CA TYR A 392 -18.40 -12.12 -16.55
C TYR A 392 -18.94 -13.18 -17.52
N LYS A 393 -18.75 -14.47 -17.21
CA LYS A 393 -19.57 -15.54 -17.79
C LYS A 393 -20.80 -15.76 -16.91
N MET A 394 -21.93 -15.16 -17.26
CA MET A 394 -23.22 -15.58 -16.72
C MET A 394 -23.57 -16.94 -17.33
N ASN A 395 -23.46 -18.02 -16.55
CA ASN A 395 -24.13 -19.27 -16.87
C ASN A 395 -25.60 -19.13 -16.46
N ILE A 396 -26.48 -18.89 -17.43
CA ILE A 396 -27.92 -19.00 -17.21
C ILE A 396 -28.21 -20.48 -17.00
N VAL A 397 -28.65 -20.84 -15.79
CA VAL A 397 -29.13 -22.19 -15.49
C VAL A 397 -30.38 -22.44 -16.35
N ASP A 398 -30.37 -23.55 -17.08
CA ASP A 398 -31.50 -24.01 -17.90
C ASP A 398 -32.78 -24.07 -17.06
N THR A 399 -33.76 -23.22 -17.39
CA THR A 399 -35.06 -23.13 -16.69
C THR A 399 -36.01 -24.27 -17.06
N SER A 400 -35.56 -25.29 -17.79
CA SER A 400 -36.36 -26.45 -18.17
C SER A 400 -36.78 -27.35 -16.99
N SER A 401 -36.34 -27.08 -15.76
CA SER A 401 -36.59 -27.93 -14.58
C SER A 401 -37.46 -27.32 -13.47
N PHE A 402 -38.12 -26.18 -13.69
CA PHE A 402 -39.13 -25.68 -12.73
C PHE A 402 -40.50 -26.35 -12.96
N PRO A 403 -41.08 -27.02 -11.96
CA PRO A 403 -42.44 -27.55 -12.08
C PRO A 403 -43.46 -26.40 -12.12
N SER A 404 -44.35 -26.44 -13.12
CA SER A 404 -45.45 -25.50 -13.31
C SER A 404 -46.36 -25.45 -12.07
N VAL A 405 -46.25 -24.39 -11.25
CA VAL A 405 -47.29 -24.04 -10.29
C VAL A 405 -48.28 -23.14 -11.01
N MET A 406 -49.33 -23.74 -11.56
CA MET A 406 -50.56 -23.02 -11.91
C MET A 406 -51.19 -22.49 -10.61
N LEU A 407 -51.27 -21.18 -10.44
CA LEU A 407 -52.19 -20.55 -9.50
C LEU A 407 -53.26 -19.82 -10.32
N ALA A 408 -54.45 -20.42 -10.32
CA ALA A 408 -55.65 -19.93 -10.95
C ALA A 408 -56.10 -18.60 -10.32
N LEU A 409 -56.55 -17.67 -11.16
CA LEU A 409 -57.28 -16.47 -10.75
C LEU A 409 -58.67 -16.85 -10.22
N PRO A 410 -59.19 -16.20 -9.16
CA PRO A 410 -60.63 -16.13 -8.94
C PRO A 410 -61.18 -14.75 -9.39
N GLU A 411 -62.27 -14.83 -10.15
CA GLU A 411 -63.12 -13.71 -10.55
C GLU A 411 -63.90 -13.11 -9.35
N THR A 412 -64.50 -11.95 -9.63
CA THR A 412 -65.25 -10.99 -8.81
C THR A 412 -66.42 -11.56 -7.98
N ASP A 413 -66.58 -11.12 -6.71
CA ASP A 413 -67.79 -10.48 -6.14
C ASP A 413 -67.72 -10.30 -4.59
N ALA A 414 -68.33 -9.24 -4.07
CA ALA A 414 -68.38 -8.81 -2.65
C ALA A 414 -69.48 -9.55 -1.82
N PRO A 415 -69.85 -9.12 -0.59
CA PRO A 415 -69.13 -8.92 0.69
C PRO A 415 -69.69 -9.82 1.82
N THR A 416 -69.05 -9.91 3.01
CA THR A 416 -69.65 -9.94 4.39
C THR A 416 -68.81 -10.61 5.52
N THR A 417 -68.87 -9.99 6.70
CA THR A 417 -68.79 -10.50 8.10
C THR A 417 -67.52 -11.14 8.71
N SER A 418 -67.10 -10.49 9.80
CA SER A 418 -66.44 -10.95 11.05
C SER A 418 -65.97 -12.41 11.20
N SER A 419 -64.72 -12.58 11.62
CA SER A 419 -64.34 -13.01 12.99
C SER A 419 -62.86 -13.37 13.07
N ALA A 420 -62.25 -13.07 14.21
CA ALA A 420 -60.85 -13.35 14.53
C ALA A 420 -60.64 -14.83 14.90
N VAL A 421 -59.57 -15.45 14.42
CA VAL A 421 -58.85 -16.54 15.11
C VAL A 421 -57.35 -16.44 14.78
N ASN A 422 -56.55 -16.22 15.83
CA ASN A 422 -55.09 -16.40 15.83
C ASN A 422 -54.74 -17.88 15.61
N SER A 423 -53.72 -18.19 14.79
CA SER A 423 -52.49 -18.86 15.26
C SER A 423 -51.59 -19.35 14.12
N ARG A 424 -50.27 -19.19 14.35
CA ARG A 424 -49.11 -19.78 13.64
C ARG A 424 -48.69 -19.17 12.30
N GLN A 425 -47.77 -18.21 12.36
CA GLN A 425 -46.74 -18.04 11.33
C GLN A 425 -45.78 -19.24 11.36
N PRO A 426 -45.45 -19.87 10.23
CA PRO A 426 -44.17 -20.55 10.05
C PRO A 426 -43.10 -19.51 9.74
N THR A 427 -41.98 -19.57 10.48
CA THR A 427 -40.73 -18.88 10.17
C THR A 427 -40.20 -19.32 8.81
N LEU A 428 -39.98 -18.37 7.88
CA LEU A 428 -39.29 -18.61 6.60
C LEU A 428 -37.75 -18.55 6.80
N PRO A 429 -36.96 -19.44 6.18
CA PRO A 429 -35.50 -19.41 6.26
C PRO A 429 -34.89 -18.36 5.34
N HIS A 430 -33.68 -17.90 5.69
CA HIS A 430 -32.84 -16.99 4.93
C HIS A 430 -32.52 -17.54 3.51
N PHE A 431 -32.79 -16.75 2.46
CA PHE A 431 -32.37 -17.03 1.08
C PHE A 431 -31.15 -16.18 0.69
N SER A 432 -30.32 -16.69 -0.23
CA SER A 432 -29.13 -16.00 -0.76
C SER A 432 -29.48 -14.89 -1.76
N SER A 433 -28.57 -13.91 -1.88
CA SER A 433 -28.63 -12.70 -2.73
C SER A 433 -28.89 -12.94 -4.22
N THR A 434 -28.69 -14.15 -4.72
CA THR A 434 -28.84 -14.52 -6.13
C THR A 434 -30.31 -14.61 -6.59
N VAL A 435 -31.24 -14.90 -5.68
CA VAL A 435 -32.68 -15.02 -5.99
C VAL A 435 -33.36 -13.65 -6.11
N LEU A 436 -32.86 -12.65 -5.37
CA LEU A 436 -33.33 -11.26 -5.43
C LEU A 436 -33.01 -10.60 -6.79
N LEU A 437 -31.86 -10.94 -7.38
CA LEU A 437 -31.43 -10.41 -8.69
C LEU A 437 -32.33 -10.89 -9.84
N GLY A 438 -32.72 -12.18 -9.82
CA GLY A 438 -33.64 -12.73 -10.82
C GLY A 438 -35.05 -12.15 -10.74
N TRP A 439 -35.50 -11.78 -9.54
CA TRP A 439 -36.79 -11.14 -9.33
C TRP A 439 -36.80 -9.66 -9.78
N ALA A 440 -35.71 -8.92 -9.53
CA ALA A 440 -35.53 -7.55 -10.00
C ALA A 440 -35.49 -7.45 -11.54
N LEU A 441 -34.80 -8.39 -12.19
CA LEU A 441 -34.73 -8.48 -13.66
C LEU A 441 -36.08 -8.86 -14.29
N TRP A 442 -36.92 -9.62 -13.60
CA TRP A 442 -38.26 -9.98 -14.05
C TRP A 442 -39.24 -8.79 -13.99
N GLU A 443 -39.17 -7.94 -12.95
CA GLU A 443 -39.97 -6.71 -12.88
C GLU A 443 -39.53 -5.65 -13.90
N LEU A 444 -38.23 -5.58 -14.22
CA LEU A 444 -37.69 -4.69 -15.26
C LEU A 444 -38.33 -4.94 -16.64
N GLY A 445 -38.61 -6.19 -16.99
CA GLY A 445 -39.26 -6.57 -18.25
C GLY A 445 -40.72 -6.13 -18.38
N LYS A 446 -41.43 -5.88 -17.27
CA LYS A 446 -42.83 -5.42 -17.28
C LYS A 446 -42.98 -3.91 -17.47
N SER A 447 -41.93 -3.13 -17.25
CA SER A 447 -42.00 -1.67 -17.15
C SER A 447 -42.07 -0.90 -18.49
N GLY A 448 -42.12 -1.59 -19.63
CA GLY A 448 -42.53 -1.00 -20.92
C GLY A 448 -41.60 0.07 -21.52
N THR A 449 -40.34 0.16 -21.10
CA THR A 449 -39.33 1.05 -21.69
C THR A 449 -38.88 0.55 -23.07
N GLN A 450 -39.15 1.31 -24.14
CA GLN A 450 -38.79 0.99 -25.54
C GLN A 450 -37.27 0.77 -25.79
N ILE A 451 -36.39 1.16 -24.87
CA ILE A 451 -34.95 0.90 -24.99
C ILE A 451 -34.66 -0.60 -24.78
N VAL A 452 -35.50 -1.33 -24.03
CA VAL A 452 -35.31 -2.77 -23.76
C VAL A 452 -35.96 -3.66 -24.84
N SER A 453 -36.91 -3.16 -25.62
CA SER A 453 -37.53 -3.96 -26.69
C SER A 453 -36.57 -4.26 -27.84
N GLY A 454 -35.66 -3.33 -28.16
CA GLY A 454 -34.58 -3.58 -29.13
C GLY A 454 -33.57 -4.62 -28.64
N TRP A 455 -33.38 -4.71 -27.32
CA TRP A 455 -32.50 -5.69 -26.70
C TRP A 455 -33.14 -7.09 -26.70
N TRP A 456 -34.46 -7.21 -26.49
CA TRP A 456 -35.14 -8.51 -26.50
C TRP A 456 -35.25 -9.13 -27.89
N SER A 457 -35.45 -8.33 -28.95
CA SER A 457 -35.48 -8.84 -30.33
C SER A 457 -34.12 -9.35 -30.80
N ALA A 458 -33.01 -8.75 -30.33
CA ALA A 458 -31.66 -9.22 -30.64
C ALA A 458 -31.26 -10.45 -29.79
N PHE A 459 -31.85 -10.62 -28.59
CA PHE A 459 -31.53 -11.72 -27.68
C PHE A 459 -32.16 -13.06 -28.05
N SER A 460 -33.28 -13.06 -28.80
CA SER A 460 -34.00 -14.30 -29.11
C SER A 460 -33.49 -15.06 -30.34
N GLN A 461 -32.50 -14.55 -31.08
CA GLN A 461 -32.11 -15.16 -32.37
C GLN A 461 -30.65 -15.57 -32.55
N THR A 462 -29.71 -15.32 -31.64
CA THR A 462 -28.32 -15.78 -31.84
C THR A 462 -27.60 -16.16 -30.56
N ASN A 463 -27.01 -17.35 -30.59
CA ASN A 463 -26.22 -17.99 -29.54
C ASN A 463 -25.24 -17.05 -28.81
N ALA A 464 -25.23 -17.18 -27.49
CA ALA A 464 -24.15 -16.86 -26.54
C ALA A 464 -23.03 -15.95 -27.07
N VAL A 465 -23.21 -14.63 -26.96
CA VAL A 465 -22.10 -13.66 -27.06
C VAL A 465 -21.72 -13.23 -25.64
N PRO A 466 -20.46 -13.35 -25.22
CA PRO A 466 -19.99 -12.76 -23.97
C PRO A 466 -20.04 -11.24 -24.07
N LEU A 467 -20.68 -10.56 -23.11
CA LEU A 467 -20.56 -9.11 -22.96
C LEU A 467 -19.22 -8.80 -22.28
N GLU A 468 -18.26 -8.28 -23.03
CA GLU A 468 -17.01 -7.73 -22.51
C GLU A 468 -17.26 -6.30 -22.02
N TRP A 469 -16.90 -6.00 -20.77
CA TRP A 469 -16.93 -4.63 -20.22
C TRP A 469 -15.50 -4.13 -20.04
N ASP A 470 -15.13 -3.06 -20.74
CA ASP A 470 -13.88 -2.34 -20.52
C ASP A 470 -14.14 -1.01 -19.78
N ARG A 471 -13.19 -0.58 -18.93
CA ARG A 471 -13.28 0.68 -18.16
C ARG A 471 -13.50 1.88 -19.07
N LYS A 472 -12.96 1.83 -20.29
CA LYS A 472 -13.08 2.88 -21.30
C LYS A 472 -14.53 3.05 -21.78
N SER A 473 -15.31 1.97 -21.82
CA SER A 473 -16.73 1.95 -22.16
C SER A 473 -17.58 2.53 -21.03
N LEU A 474 -17.22 2.25 -19.76
CA LEU A 474 -17.88 2.87 -18.61
C LEU A 474 -17.57 4.37 -18.51
N GLU A 475 -16.31 4.77 -18.74
CA GLU A 475 -15.91 6.17 -18.85
C GLU A 475 -16.65 6.88 -20.00
N ALA A 476 -16.82 6.21 -21.14
CA ALA A 476 -17.60 6.73 -22.26
C ALA A 476 -19.09 6.88 -21.94
N GLN A 477 -19.69 5.92 -21.22
CA GLN A 477 -21.09 5.98 -20.81
C GLN A 477 -21.33 7.06 -19.76
N LEU A 478 -20.45 7.18 -18.76
CA LEU A 478 -20.50 8.25 -17.76
C LEU A 478 -20.31 9.62 -18.41
N SER A 479 -19.37 9.73 -19.36
CA SER A 479 -19.18 10.95 -20.15
C SER A 479 -20.40 11.30 -21.00
N ALA A 480 -21.03 10.34 -21.66
CA ALA A 480 -22.25 10.56 -22.43
C ALA A 480 -23.45 10.94 -21.53
N LEU A 481 -23.55 10.35 -20.34
CA LEU A 481 -24.58 10.70 -19.36
C LEU A 481 -24.38 12.11 -18.81
N LYS A 482 -23.13 12.51 -18.52
CA LYS A 482 -22.78 13.88 -18.13
C LYS A 482 -23.09 14.88 -19.23
N GLN A 483 -22.75 14.57 -20.47
CA GLN A 483 -23.08 15.42 -21.61
C GLN A 483 -24.60 15.60 -21.78
N ARG A 484 -25.41 14.57 -21.49
CA ARG A 484 -26.87 14.68 -21.44
C ARG A 484 -27.34 15.52 -20.26
N ALA A 485 -26.74 15.34 -19.09
CA ALA A 485 -27.06 16.10 -17.89
C ALA A 485 -26.71 17.61 -18.03
N GLU A 486 -25.64 17.94 -18.73
CA GLU A 486 -25.18 19.32 -19.00
C GLU A 486 -26.20 20.15 -19.81
N GLN A 487 -27.11 19.51 -20.55
CA GLN A 487 -28.18 20.19 -21.28
C GLN A 487 -29.22 20.82 -20.35
N PHE A 488 -29.25 20.42 -19.07
CA PHE A 488 -30.17 20.91 -18.06
C PHE A 488 -29.47 21.95 -17.16
N TYR A 489 -29.18 23.14 -17.70
CA TYR A 489 -28.64 24.27 -16.94
C TYR A 489 -29.72 25.31 -16.63
N PHE A 490 -30.16 25.46 -15.38
CA PHE A 490 -31.06 26.58 -14.99
C PHE A 490 -30.79 27.12 -13.58
N PRO A 491 -30.96 28.44 -13.34
CA PRO A 491 -30.26 29.20 -12.31
C PRO A 491 -30.92 29.25 -10.92
N ASP A 492 -31.97 28.48 -10.65
CA ASP A 492 -32.73 28.59 -9.39
C ASP A 492 -32.98 27.24 -8.70
N ASP A 493 -32.71 27.26 -7.39
CA ASP A 493 -32.72 26.16 -6.42
C ASP A 493 -33.96 25.26 -6.50
N ARG A 494 -33.81 24.05 -7.05
CA ARG A 494 -34.76 22.94 -6.86
C ARG A 494 -34.06 21.63 -6.49
N TYR A 495 -34.51 21.06 -5.38
CA TYR A 495 -34.03 19.85 -4.67
C TYR A 495 -33.61 18.61 -5.51
N PRO A 496 -34.16 18.32 -6.71
CA PRO A 496 -33.66 17.19 -7.54
C PRO A 496 -32.29 17.41 -8.18
N GLN A 497 -31.80 18.66 -8.25
CA GLN A 497 -30.61 19.04 -9.02
C GLN A 497 -29.31 18.91 -8.21
N ASP A 498 -29.33 19.30 -6.93
CA ASP A 498 -28.19 19.09 -6.02
C ASP A 498 -27.89 17.60 -5.86
N HIS A 499 -28.94 16.77 -5.82
CA HIS A 499 -28.80 15.32 -5.74
C HIS A 499 -28.15 14.73 -7.01
N LEU A 500 -28.54 15.22 -8.21
CA LEU A 500 -27.91 14.77 -9.45
C LEU A 500 -26.44 15.20 -9.54
N LYS A 501 -26.13 16.45 -9.13
CA LYS A 501 -24.75 16.95 -9.10
C LYS A 501 -23.89 16.12 -8.13
N TRP A 502 -24.41 15.87 -6.93
CA TRP A 502 -23.74 15.05 -5.92
C TRP A 502 -23.51 13.61 -6.43
N ILE A 503 -24.52 12.96 -7.01
CA ILE A 503 -24.36 11.61 -7.59
C ILE A 503 -23.33 11.62 -8.73
N MET A 504 -23.27 12.66 -9.57
CA MET A 504 -22.30 12.72 -10.68
C MET A 504 -20.85 12.91 -10.21
N GLU A 505 -20.63 13.66 -9.14
CA GLU A 505 -19.31 13.80 -8.49
C GLU A 505 -18.90 12.51 -7.78
N ASP A 506 -19.87 11.81 -7.16
CA ASP A 506 -19.65 10.51 -6.52
C ASP A 506 -19.35 9.41 -7.55
N LEU A 507 -20.05 9.41 -8.70
CA LEU A 507 -19.82 8.45 -9.78
C LEU A 507 -18.41 8.52 -10.38
N ASP A 508 -17.79 9.70 -10.46
CA ASP A 508 -16.38 9.80 -10.87
C ASP A 508 -15.44 9.19 -9.84
N SER A 509 -15.70 9.46 -8.56
CA SER A 509 -14.94 8.94 -7.44
C SER A 509 -15.08 7.41 -7.37
N ASP A 510 -16.32 6.91 -7.45
CA ASP A 510 -16.64 5.49 -7.45
C ASP A 510 -15.97 4.79 -8.62
N LEU A 511 -16.09 5.31 -9.84
CA LEU A 511 -15.44 4.74 -11.03
C LEU A 511 -13.91 4.72 -10.90
N ALA A 512 -13.32 5.73 -10.27
CA ALA A 512 -11.88 5.78 -10.01
C ALA A 512 -11.44 4.76 -8.95
N ASN A 513 -12.32 4.43 -8.01
CA ASN A 513 -12.04 3.64 -6.81
C ASN A 513 -12.63 2.21 -6.83
N ILE A 514 -13.15 1.72 -7.97
CA ILE A 514 -13.63 0.34 -8.09
C ILE A 514 -12.45 -0.63 -7.91
N ILE A 515 -12.41 -1.30 -6.75
CA ILE A 515 -11.38 -2.27 -6.40
C ILE A 515 -12.01 -3.66 -6.12
N THR A 516 -13.27 -3.70 -5.67
CA THR A 516 -14.01 -4.92 -5.33
C THR A 516 -15.31 -5.09 -6.11
N GLU A 517 -15.91 -6.29 -6.02
CA GLU A 517 -17.21 -6.60 -6.65
C GLU A 517 -18.36 -5.76 -6.07
N ASN A 518 -18.32 -5.48 -4.77
CA ASN A 518 -19.33 -4.63 -4.13
C ASN A 518 -19.21 -3.18 -4.58
N ASP A 519 -17.98 -2.66 -4.77
CA ASP A 519 -17.77 -1.31 -5.30
C ASP A 519 -18.32 -1.18 -6.73
N PHE A 520 -18.15 -2.25 -7.53
CA PHE A 520 -18.69 -2.29 -8.89
C PHE A 520 -20.23 -2.33 -8.91
N ILE A 521 -20.84 -3.12 -8.03
CA ILE A 521 -22.30 -3.18 -7.90
C ILE A 521 -22.85 -1.83 -7.44
N HIS A 522 -22.23 -1.21 -6.44
CA HIS A 522 -22.62 0.12 -5.96
C HIS A 522 -22.49 1.19 -7.04
N PHE A 523 -21.40 1.18 -7.82
CA PHE A 523 -21.23 2.08 -8.96
C PHE A 523 -22.36 1.92 -9.99
N LEU A 524 -22.76 0.68 -10.31
CA LEU A 524 -23.85 0.43 -11.26
C LEU A 524 -25.21 0.87 -10.74
N GLU A 525 -25.49 0.65 -9.46
CA GLU A 525 -26.71 1.13 -8.79
C GLU A 525 -26.79 2.67 -8.85
N SER A 526 -25.70 3.36 -8.48
CA SER A 526 -25.59 4.82 -8.57
C SER A 526 -25.75 5.34 -10.01
N LEU A 527 -25.16 4.64 -10.99
CA LEU A 527 -25.23 5.01 -12.40
C LEU A 527 -26.66 4.84 -12.96
N GLU A 528 -27.38 3.80 -12.53
CA GLU A 528 -28.78 3.58 -12.88
C GLU A 528 -29.68 4.68 -12.30
N ASP A 529 -29.48 5.04 -11.04
CA ASP A 529 -30.26 6.08 -10.38
C ASP A 529 -30.02 7.46 -11.02
N ALA A 530 -28.76 7.80 -11.35
CA ALA A 530 -28.45 8.99 -12.14
C ALA A 530 -29.16 8.98 -13.50
N THR A 531 -29.14 7.84 -14.19
CA THR A 531 -29.78 7.69 -15.51
C THR A 531 -31.31 7.83 -15.42
N LYS A 532 -31.94 7.28 -14.38
CA LYS A 532 -33.39 7.45 -14.13
C LYS A 532 -33.74 8.92 -13.90
N ILE A 533 -32.91 9.63 -13.13
CA ILE A 533 -33.11 11.07 -12.87
C ILE A 533 -33.02 11.86 -14.18
N VAL A 534 -31.96 11.66 -14.98
CA VAL A 534 -31.79 12.34 -16.28
C VAL A 534 -32.95 12.03 -17.23
N ASN A 535 -33.35 10.76 -17.37
CA ASN A 535 -34.50 10.38 -18.22
C ASN A 535 -35.82 11.02 -17.76
N ASN A 536 -36.02 11.17 -16.45
CA ASN A 536 -37.21 11.85 -15.92
C ASN A 536 -37.19 13.36 -16.18
N LEU A 537 -36.01 13.99 -16.18
CA LEU A 537 -35.85 15.40 -16.56
C LEU A 537 -36.13 15.59 -18.05
N GLU A 538 -35.57 14.73 -18.92
CA GLU A 538 -35.85 14.70 -20.36
C GLU A 538 -37.36 14.52 -20.65
N ARG A 539 -38.07 13.67 -19.88
CA ARG A 539 -39.53 13.49 -20.00
C ARG A 539 -40.32 14.70 -19.54
N LYS A 540 -39.87 15.43 -18.52
CA LYS A 540 -40.55 16.64 -18.04
C LYS A 540 -40.44 17.80 -19.04
N GLU A 541 -39.29 17.95 -19.71
CA GLU A 541 -39.17 18.91 -20.80
C GLU A 541 -40.06 18.55 -22.00
N SER A 542 -40.13 17.26 -22.37
CA SER A 542 -40.99 16.82 -23.47
C SER A 542 -42.50 16.96 -23.19
N HIS A 543 -42.92 16.90 -21.92
CA HIS A 543 -44.31 17.16 -21.50
C HIS A 543 -44.63 18.65 -21.33
N SER A 544 -43.63 19.50 -21.07
CA SER A 544 -43.83 20.97 -21.03
C SER A 544 -44.13 21.57 -22.42
N ALA A 545 -43.83 20.83 -23.49
CA ALA A 545 -44.17 21.19 -24.86
C ALA A 545 -45.62 20.84 -25.27
N ASN A 546 -46.39 20.12 -24.44
CA ASN A 546 -47.78 19.74 -24.75
C ASN A 546 -48.71 19.81 -23.51
N THR A 547 -49.20 21.02 -23.21
CA THR A 547 -50.59 21.35 -22.82
C THR A 547 -51.24 20.74 -21.55
N GLN A 548 -51.55 21.65 -20.60
CA GLN A 548 -52.75 21.78 -19.74
C GLN A 548 -53.09 20.77 -18.62
N CYS A 549 -53.11 21.33 -17.40
CA CYS A 549 -54.03 21.12 -16.26
C CYS A 549 -54.71 19.76 -16.06
N PHE A 550 -54.41 19.08 -14.93
CA PHE A 550 -55.42 18.62 -13.95
C PHE A 550 -54.76 18.33 -12.58
N PHE A 551 -55.36 18.88 -11.51
CA PHE A 551 -55.07 18.64 -10.09
C PHE A 551 -55.94 17.49 -9.53
N SER A 552 -55.40 16.67 -8.62
CA SER A 552 -55.98 16.25 -7.30
C SER A 552 -55.27 14.97 -6.79
N GLU A 553 -54.47 15.03 -5.72
CA GLU A 553 -54.80 14.80 -4.29
C GLU A 553 -55.10 13.33 -3.85
N LYS A 554 -54.26 12.90 -2.89
CA LYS A 554 -54.52 12.05 -1.68
C LYS A 554 -54.65 10.52 -1.79
N ASN A 555 -53.64 9.82 -1.25
CA ASN A 555 -53.74 9.25 0.10
C ASN A 555 -52.36 8.88 0.68
N ALA A 556 -52.14 9.31 1.93
CA ALA A 556 -50.94 9.14 2.74
C ALA A 556 -51.03 7.87 3.63
N THR A 557 -50.11 7.77 4.60
CA THR A 557 -49.98 6.81 5.74
C THR A 557 -49.24 5.49 5.38
N THR A 558 -48.25 4.93 6.10
CA THR A 558 -47.79 4.95 7.52
C THR A 558 -46.38 4.28 7.51
N PHE A 559 -45.34 4.52 8.34
CA PHE A 559 -45.24 4.26 9.79
C PHE A 559 -43.83 4.65 10.31
N PHE A 560 -43.79 5.44 11.40
CA PHE A 560 -42.61 5.81 12.19
C PHE A 560 -42.21 4.71 13.20
N ARG A 561 -40.91 4.63 13.55
CA ARG A 561 -40.32 4.44 14.91
C ARG A 561 -38.80 4.28 14.72
N SER A 562 -37.88 4.83 15.50
CA SER A 562 -37.82 5.56 16.77
C SER A 562 -36.40 6.16 16.83
N ILE A 563 -36.14 7.32 17.41
CA ILE A 563 -35.69 7.45 18.80
C ILE A 563 -35.79 8.92 19.20
N ALA A 564 -36.35 9.14 20.38
CA ALA A 564 -36.43 10.42 21.05
C ALA A 564 -35.14 10.71 21.83
N PHE A 565 -34.68 11.96 21.79
CA PHE A 565 -34.24 12.70 22.97
C PHE A 565 -34.66 14.18 22.80
N GLN A 566 -35.38 14.68 23.81
CA GLN A 566 -35.72 16.09 24.05
C GLN A 566 -35.17 16.45 25.45
N PRO A 567 -35.25 17.71 25.93
CA PRO A 567 -34.96 18.99 25.27
C PRO A 567 -34.06 19.87 26.18
N VAL A 568 -33.40 20.90 25.63
CA VAL A 568 -33.07 22.10 26.43
C VAL A 568 -33.78 23.30 25.84
N HIS A 569 -34.46 23.96 26.77
CA HIS A 569 -35.45 24.98 26.64
C HIS A 569 -34.82 26.36 26.47
N VAL A 570 -35.66 27.30 25.98
CA VAL A 570 -35.69 28.72 26.36
C VAL A 570 -34.92 29.69 25.45
N THR A 571 -35.74 30.31 24.59
CA THR A 571 -35.80 31.73 24.25
C THR A 571 -34.55 32.38 23.65
N ASN A 572 -34.62 32.60 22.34
CA ASN A 572 -34.21 33.89 21.78
C ASN A 572 -35.30 34.93 22.16
N PRO A 573 -34.95 36.17 22.53
CA PRO A 573 -34.92 37.17 21.45
C PRO A 573 -33.97 38.37 21.66
N MET A 574 -33.61 38.99 20.53
CA MET A 574 -33.36 40.42 20.24
C MET A 574 -32.09 40.60 19.39
N ILE A 575 -32.21 40.74 18.07
CA ILE A 575 -32.50 41.96 17.27
C ILE A 575 -31.35 42.97 17.30
N THR A 576 -30.74 43.21 16.12
CA THR A 576 -30.61 44.54 15.49
C THR A 576 -30.32 44.41 13.99
N GLY A 577 -31.18 44.99 13.14
CA GLY A 577 -30.84 45.35 11.75
C GLY A 577 -31.86 44.95 10.68
N CYS A 578 -32.76 45.88 10.31
CA CYS A 578 -33.66 45.88 9.12
C CYS A 578 -34.68 44.73 9.00
N SER A 579 -35.88 44.92 9.57
CA SER A 579 -37.02 44.01 9.43
C SER A 579 -38.36 44.77 9.47
N GLN A 580 -39.41 44.08 8.98
CA GLN A 580 -40.83 44.44 8.93
C GLN A 580 -41.22 45.40 7.78
N THR A 581 -42.16 45.04 6.90
CA THR A 581 -43.58 44.98 7.30
C THR A 581 -44.46 44.08 6.41
N LEU A 582 -45.41 43.40 7.09
CA LEU A 582 -46.75 42.95 6.66
C LEU A 582 -46.87 41.82 5.60
N ALA A 583 -47.37 40.59 5.85
CA ALA A 583 -48.46 40.01 6.67
C ALA A 583 -49.85 39.93 5.99
N LEU A 584 -50.33 38.66 5.93
CA LEU A 584 -51.70 38.15 6.21
C LEU A 584 -52.86 38.37 5.22
N ALA A 585 -53.25 37.27 4.54
CA ALA A 585 -54.60 36.65 4.49
C ALA A 585 -54.59 35.61 3.33
N ARG A 586 -54.85 34.31 3.49
CA ARG A 586 -55.50 33.48 4.51
C ARG A 586 -54.96 32.05 4.43
#